data_AF-A0A7Z8PBB1-F1
#
_entry.id   AF-A0A7Z8PBB1-F1
#
_cell.length_a   1.000
_cell.length_b   1.000
_cell.length_c   1.000
_cell.angle_alpha   90.00
_cell.angle_beta   90.00
_cell.angle_gamma   90.00
#
_symmetry.space_group_name_H-M   'P 1'
#
loop_
_entity.id
_entity.type
_entity.pdbx_description
1 polymer ?
#
loop_
_entity_poly.entity_id
_entity_poly.type
_entity_poly.pdbx_seq_one_letter_code
_entity_poly.pdbx_strand_id
1 'polypeptide(L)'
;MSPHLPENSDLRRALAAIHRSQSRWLADLTIVCQGDPRFLDAFRRWREWLTLLKLQLIRAEDRLLHYLLVPEERRPWRDFPLRKPSQADSFRRWDSCITPYFKALHIDTRFRRLGDVRDLDGEASIALASTDLVAVASIAEHTQAALRHVAAEGEAEGLEDLAFFHVLAPWKVQGLRPLTDVLQWLDAFLAEMDEL
;
A
#
# COMPACT_ATOMS: atom_id res chain seq x y z
N MET A 1 -28.72 -13.75 -22.64
CA MET A 1 -27.33 -14.22 -22.51
C MET A 1 -26.42 -13.02 -22.69
N SER A 2 -26.11 -12.33 -21.59
CA SER A 2 -25.18 -11.20 -21.64
C SER A 2 -23.75 -11.72 -21.67
N PRO A 3 -22.86 -11.14 -22.49
CA PRO A 3 -21.46 -11.55 -22.52
C PRO A 3 -20.84 -11.11 -21.19
N HIS A 4 -20.54 -12.06 -20.30
CA HIS A 4 -19.67 -11.80 -19.15
C HIS A 4 -18.29 -11.42 -19.69
N LEU A 5 -18.00 -10.12 -19.65
CA LEU A 5 -16.85 -9.50 -20.30
C LEU A 5 -15.53 -10.00 -19.69
N PRO A 6 -14.51 -10.32 -20.51
CA PRO A 6 -13.17 -10.72 -20.07
C PRO A 6 -12.50 -9.67 -19.17
N GLU A 7 -12.99 -8.44 -19.18
CA GLU A 7 -12.52 -7.31 -18.38
C GLU A 7 -12.66 -7.57 -16.88
N ASN A 8 -13.79 -8.11 -16.38
CA ASN A 8 -14.00 -8.38 -14.93
C ASN A 8 -12.94 -9.31 -14.32
N SER A 9 -12.42 -10.22 -15.14
CA SER A 9 -11.32 -11.09 -14.75
C SER A 9 -10.01 -10.32 -14.49
N ASP A 10 -9.84 -9.17 -15.13
CA ASP A 10 -8.63 -8.37 -15.15
C ASP A 10 -8.51 -7.46 -13.92
N LEU A 11 -9.58 -6.78 -13.50
CA LEU A 11 -9.59 -6.02 -12.24
C LEU A 11 -9.41 -6.96 -11.05
N ARG A 12 -10.12 -8.09 -11.04
CA ARG A 12 -9.98 -9.12 -10.01
C ARG A 12 -8.55 -9.66 -9.91
N ARG A 13 -7.89 -9.90 -11.05
CA ARG A 13 -6.47 -10.32 -11.08
C ARG A 13 -5.55 -9.27 -10.45
N ALA A 14 -5.80 -7.98 -10.72
CA ALA A 14 -5.04 -6.88 -10.12
C ALA A 14 -5.25 -6.80 -8.60
N LEU A 15 -6.50 -6.86 -8.12
CA LEU A 15 -6.81 -6.88 -6.69
C LEU A 15 -6.21 -8.10 -5.97
N ALA A 16 -6.28 -9.28 -6.59
CA ALA A 16 -5.64 -10.48 -6.06
C ALA A 16 -4.11 -10.34 -5.99
N ALA A 17 -3.49 -9.63 -6.93
CA ALA A 17 -2.06 -9.32 -6.89
C ALA A 17 -1.73 -8.34 -5.75
N ILE A 18 -2.53 -7.29 -5.56
CA ILE A 18 -2.41 -6.37 -4.41
C ILE A 18 -2.48 -7.18 -3.10
N HIS A 19 -3.48 -8.02 -2.95
CA HIS A 19 -3.67 -8.84 -1.75
C HIS A 19 -2.44 -9.70 -1.44
N ARG A 20 -1.90 -10.42 -2.43
CA ARG A 20 -0.71 -11.25 -2.25
C ARG A 20 0.52 -10.44 -1.87
N SER A 21 0.75 -9.31 -2.55
CA SER A 21 1.89 -8.44 -2.26
C SER A 21 1.82 -7.85 -0.85
N GLN A 22 0.65 -7.32 -0.46
CA GLN A 22 0.45 -6.79 0.90
C GLN A 22 0.63 -7.87 1.96
N SER A 23 0.00 -9.04 1.79
CA SER A 23 0.07 -10.11 2.78
C SER A 23 1.49 -10.64 2.97
N ARG A 24 2.26 -10.78 1.88
CA ARG A 24 3.67 -11.19 1.96
C ARG A 24 4.53 -10.14 2.64
N TRP A 25 4.37 -8.88 2.24
CA TRP A 25 5.13 -7.79 2.82
C TRP A 25 4.84 -7.59 4.30
N LEU A 26 3.57 -7.56 4.72
CA LEU A 26 3.19 -7.40 6.12
C LEU A 26 3.67 -8.57 7.00
N ALA A 27 3.68 -9.79 6.46
CA ALA A 27 4.23 -10.95 7.15
C ALA A 27 5.76 -10.82 7.34
N ASP A 28 6.50 -10.49 6.27
CA ASP A 28 7.94 -10.27 6.33
C ASP A 28 8.30 -9.09 7.27
N LEU A 29 7.57 -7.98 7.19
CA LEU A 29 7.71 -6.83 8.08
C LEU A 29 7.54 -7.23 9.55
N THR A 30 6.51 -8.02 9.87
CA THR A 30 6.27 -8.52 11.23
C THR A 30 7.44 -9.36 11.73
N ILE A 31 7.96 -10.28 10.90
CA ILE A 31 9.06 -11.17 11.27
C ILE A 31 10.35 -10.38 11.47
N VAL A 32 10.68 -9.48 10.54
CA VAL A 32 11.91 -8.69 10.58
C VAL A 32 11.92 -7.76 11.80
N CYS A 33 10.80 -7.08 12.08
CA CYS A 33 10.71 -6.17 13.23
C CYS A 33 10.71 -6.88 14.60
N GLN A 34 10.69 -8.23 14.64
CA GLN A 34 10.96 -8.98 15.88
C GLN A 34 12.45 -9.04 16.24
N GLY A 35 13.32 -8.44 15.43
CA GLY A 35 14.75 -8.28 15.73
C GLY A 35 15.68 -9.00 14.76
N ASP A 36 15.32 -9.14 13.48
CA ASP A 36 16.22 -9.70 12.47
C ASP A 36 17.46 -8.80 12.31
N PRO A 37 18.67 -9.32 12.61
CA PRO A 37 19.91 -8.54 12.48
C PRO A 37 20.34 -8.35 11.02
N ARG A 38 19.78 -9.09 10.05
CA ARG A 38 20.10 -9.00 8.62
C ARG A 38 19.24 -7.94 7.92
N PHE A 39 19.26 -6.73 8.47
CA PHE A 39 18.36 -5.65 8.04
C PHE A 39 18.55 -5.25 6.57
N LEU A 40 19.77 -5.32 6.01
CA LEU A 40 20.02 -4.99 4.60
C LEU A 40 19.24 -5.90 3.63
N ASP A 41 19.27 -7.20 3.87
CA ASP A 41 18.52 -8.15 3.03
C ASP A 41 17.02 -7.96 3.20
N ALA A 42 16.56 -7.65 4.42
CA ALA A 42 15.17 -7.31 4.66
C ALA A 42 14.76 -6.05 3.89
N PHE A 43 15.56 -4.99 3.92
CA PHE A 43 15.24 -3.72 3.25
C PHE A 43 15.22 -3.86 1.73
N ARG A 44 16.11 -4.68 1.15
CA ARG A 44 16.04 -5.04 -0.27
C ARG A 44 14.73 -5.74 -0.62
N ARG A 45 14.32 -6.73 0.18
CA ARG A 45 13.01 -7.40 0.00
C ARG A 45 11.85 -6.43 0.17
N TRP A 46 11.90 -5.53 1.15
CA TRP A 46 10.86 -4.51 1.35
C TRP A 46 10.75 -3.60 0.14
N ARG A 47 11.87 -3.09 -0.38
CA ARG A 47 11.89 -2.29 -1.61
C ARG A 47 11.20 -3.02 -2.75
N GLU A 48 11.53 -4.30 -2.98
CA GLU A 48 10.92 -5.12 -4.03
C GLU A 48 9.41 -5.26 -3.83
N TRP A 49 8.96 -5.63 -2.62
CA TRP A 49 7.54 -5.82 -2.34
C TRP A 49 6.73 -4.53 -2.45
N LEU A 50 7.28 -3.42 -1.95
CA LEU A 50 6.64 -2.11 -2.00
C LEU A 50 6.58 -1.57 -3.43
N THR A 51 7.63 -1.79 -4.24
CA THR A 51 7.62 -1.46 -5.66
C THR A 51 6.56 -2.27 -6.40
N LEU A 52 6.49 -3.57 -6.13
CA LEU A 52 5.46 -4.42 -6.71
C LEU A 52 4.06 -3.96 -6.29
N LEU A 53 3.86 -3.63 -5.02
CA LEU A 53 2.59 -3.11 -4.51
C LEU A 53 2.19 -1.81 -5.22
N LYS A 54 3.10 -0.84 -5.34
CA LYS A 54 2.88 0.41 -6.08
C LYS A 54 2.45 0.14 -7.52
N LEU A 55 3.13 -0.77 -8.22
CA LEU A 55 2.79 -1.17 -9.58
C LEU A 55 1.38 -1.79 -9.66
N GLN A 56 1.02 -2.68 -8.73
CA GLN A 56 -0.32 -3.30 -8.75
C GLN A 56 -1.43 -2.29 -8.42
N LEU A 57 -1.18 -1.30 -7.56
CA LEU A 57 -2.13 -0.22 -7.28
C LEU A 57 -2.40 0.61 -8.53
N ILE A 58 -1.35 1.02 -9.25
CA ILE A 58 -1.48 1.78 -10.51
C ILE A 58 -2.23 0.95 -11.56
N ARG A 59 -1.91 -0.34 -11.69
CA ARG A 59 -2.61 -1.23 -12.62
C ARG A 59 -4.09 -1.40 -12.25
N ALA A 60 -4.41 -1.56 -10.97
CA ALA A 60 -5.79 -1.68 -10.52
C ALA A 60 -6.57 -0.39 -10.75
N GLU A 61 -5.94 0.78 -10.58
CA GLU A 61 -6.53 2.07 -10.91
C GLU A 61 -6.82 2.22 -12.40
N ASP A 62 -5.84 1.94 -13.26
CA ASP A 62 -6.00 1.98 -14.71
C ASP A 62 -7.13 1.03 -15.15
N ARG A 63 -7.13 -0.20 -14.63
CA ARG A 63 -8.18 -1.19 -14.87
C ARG A 63 -9.54 -0.66 -14.44
N LEU A 64 -9.66 -0.07 -13.26
CA LEU A 64 -10.91 0.50 -12.74
C LEU A 64 -11.44 1.64 -13.63
N LEU A 65 -10.56 2.54 -14.10
CA LEU A 65 -10.95 3.63 -14.99
C LEU A 65 -11.68 3.12 -16.24
N HIS A 66 -11.24 1.99 -16.81
CA HIS A 66 -11.90 1.37 -17.96
C HIS A 66 -13.36 0.96 -17.64
N TYR A 67 -13.69 0.56 -16.40
CA TYR A 67 -15.07 0.25 -15.99
C TYR A 67 -15.90 1.49 -15.76
N LEU A 68 -15.28 2.55 -15.22
CA LEU A 68 -16.00 3.77 -14.88
C LEU A 68 -16.46 4.55 -16.13
N LEU A 69 -16.00 4.15 -17.33
CA LEU A 69 -16.46 4.68 -18.62
C LEU A 69 -17.77 4.02 -19.12
N VAL A 70 -18.30 2.99 -18.44
CA VAL A 70 -19.58 2.34 -18.77
C VAL A 70 -20.75 3.17 -18.22
N PRO A 71 -21.90 3.34 -18.93
CA PRO A 71 -23.02 4.15 -18.45
C PRO A 71 -23.50 3.79 -17.03
N GLU A 72 -23.80 4.81 -16.22
CA GLU A 72 -24.20 4.70 -14.80
C GLU A 72 -25.46 3.84 -14.58
N GLU A 73 -26.36 3.81 -15.55
CA GLU A 73 -27.57 2.95 -15.56
C GLU A 73 -27.24 1.45 -15.46
N ARG A 74 -26.00 1.06 -15.74
CA ARG A 74 -25.50 -0.33 -15.62
C ARG A 74 -24.68 -0.56 -14.34
N ARG A 75 -24.61 0.42 -13.43
CA ARG A 75 -23.83 0.39 -12.18
C ARG A 75 -24.74 0.68 -10.98
N PRO A 76 -25.57 -0.28 -10.53
CA PRO A 76 -26.37 -0.08 -9.33
C PRO A 76 -25.46 0.06 -8.10
N TRP A 77 -25.58 1.18 -7.38
CA TRP A 77 -24.88 1.42 -6.11
C TRP A 77 -25.12 0.29 -5.12
N ARG A 78 -24.06 -0.13 -4.40
CA ARG A 78 -24.15 -1.13 -3.34
C ARG A 78 -23.38 -0.72 -2.10
N ASP A 79 -24.04 -0.87 -0.96
CA ASP A 79 -23.38 -0.78 0.33
C ASP A 79 -22.62 -2.07 0.61
N PHE A 80 -21.30 -1.95 0.79
CA PHE A 80 -20.44 -3.04 1.28
C PHE A 80 -20.10 -2.80 2.76
N PRO A 81 -20.87 -3.36 3.70
CA PRO A 81 -20.59 -3.23 5.13
C PRO A 81 -19.37 -4.09 5.50
N LEU A 82 -18.17 -3.61 5.17
CA LEU A 82 -16.93 -4.24 5.55
C LEU A 82 -16.50 -3.72 6.92
N ARG A 83 -16.36 -4.61 7.90
CA ARG A 83 -15.75 -4.28 9.19
C ARG A 83 -14.27 -3.99 8.98
N LYS A 84 -13.94 -2.71 8.83
CA LYS A 84 -12.56 -2.23 8.70
C LYS A 84 -11.91 -2.18 10.09
N PRO A 85 -10.65 -2.61 10.24
CA PRO A 85 -9.91 -2.36 11.47
C PRO A 85 -9.78 -0.85 11.67
N SER A 86 -9.84 -0.42 12.93
CA SER A 86 -9.59 0.98 13.30
C SER A 86 -8.20 1.37 12.80
N GLN A 87 -8.16 2.39 11.95
CA GLN A 87 -6.90 2.86 11.38
C GLN A 87 -5.94 3.34 12.48
N ALA A 88 -6.47 4.02 13.51
CA ALA A 88 -5.68 4.47 14.65
C ALA A 88 -5.08 3.30 15.45
N ASP A 89 -5.82 2.19 15.60
CA ASP A 89 -5.31 1.01 16.31
C ASP A 89 -4.25 0.28 15.48
N SER A 90 -4.49 0.15 14.17
CA SER A 90 -3.53 -0.41 13.23
C SER A 90 -2.24 0.41 13.20
N PHE A 91 -2.34 1.74 13.12
CA PHE A 91 -1.19 2.65 13.16
C PHE A 91 -0.39 2.50 14.45
N ARG A 92 -1.05 2.54 15.61
CA ARG A 92 -0.39 2.37 16.92
C ARG A 92 0.33 1.02 17.03
N ARG A 93 -0.30 -0.05 16.54
CA ARG A 93 0.29 -1.40 16.55
C ARG A 93 1.55 -1.44 15.69
N TRP A 94 1.50 -0.90 14.47
CA TRP A 94 2.67 -0.88 13.59
C TRP A 94 3.78 0.03 14.12
N ASP A 95 3.45 1.19 14.69
CA ASP A 95 4.42 2.07 15.33
C ASP A 95 5.16 1.38 16.48
N SER A 96 4.42 0.65 17.33
CA SER A 96 4.99 -0.12 18.45
C SER A 96 5.93 -1.26 18.02
N CYS A 97 5.94 -1.62 16.73
CA CYS A 97 6.77 -2.69 16.18
C CYS A 97 7.94 -2.13 15.36
N ILE A 98 7.66 -1.19 14.46
CA ILE A 98 8.62 -0.65 13.49
C ILE A 98 9.59 0.32 14.16
N THR A 99 9.09 1.27 14.97
CA THR A 99 9.91 2.32 15.57
C THR A 99 10.98 1.75 16.52
N PRO A 100 10.66 0.80 17.42
CA PRO A 100 11.69 0.15 18.25
C PRO A 100 12.73 -0.62 17.45
N TYR A 101 12.35 -1.27 16.36
CA TYR A 101 13.28 -2.02 15.51
C TYR A 101 14.34 -1.10 14.88
N PHE A 102 13.91 0.01 14.25
CA PHE A 102 14.85 1.00 13.71
C PHE A 102 15.77 1.59 14.79
N LYS A 103 15.21 1.87 15.97
CA LYS A 103 15.98 2.37 17.11
C LYS A 103 17.05 1.37 17.57
N ALA A 104 16.71 0.07 17.64
CA ALA A 104 17.64 -0.98 18.04
C ALA A 104 18.80 -1.15 17.05
N LEU A 105 18.56 -0.90 15.76
CA LEU A 105 19.59 -0.93 14.71
C LEU A 105 20.40 0.37 14.61
N HIS A 106 20.07 1.40 15.41
CA HIS A 106 20.69 2.73 15.32
C HIS A 106 20.61 3.37 13.93
N ILE A 107 19.55 3.08 13.16
CA ILE A 107 19.33 3.64 11.83
C ILE A 107 18.67 5.02 11.96
N ASP A 108 19.27 6.04 11.33
CA ASP A 108 18.62 7.33 11.17
C ASP A 108 17.53 7.23 10.10
N THR A 109 16.30 7.50 10.49
CA THR A 109 15.14 7.44 9.60
C THR A 109 14.71 8.84 9.13
N ARG A 110 15.43 9.88 9.53
CA ARG A 110 15.14 11.25 9.10
C ARG A 110 15.58 11.45 7.66
N PHE A 111 14.71 12.05 6.86
CA PHE A 111 15.05 12.47 5.51
C PHE A 111 14.39 13.80 5.18
N ARG A 112 14.94 14.51 4.19
CA ARG A 112 14.37 15.76 3.70
C ARG A 112 13.27 15.46 2.69
N ARG A 113 12.10 16.04 2.90
CA ARG A 113 10.93 15.92 2.04
C ARG A 113 10.59 17.28 1.44
N LEU A 114 10.51 17.32 0.11
CA LEU A 114 9.95 18.46 -0.62
C LEU A 114 8.43 18.29 -0.71
N GLY A 115 7.69 19.36 -0.43
CA GLY A 115 6.23 19.36 -0.50
C GLY A 115 5.73 19.30 -1.95
N ASP A 116 6.08 20.31 -2.73
CA ASP A 116 5.94 20.36 -4.19
C ASP A 116 7.30 20.70 -4.78
N VAL A 117 7.82 19.85 -5.68
CA VAL A 117 9.12 20.07 -6.33
C VAL A 117 9.12 21.27 -7.28
N ARG A 118 7.94 21.77 -7.64
CA ARG A 118 7.76 22.98 -8.46
C ARG A 118 7.66 24.24 -7.63
N ASP A 119 7.44 24.10 -6.32
CA ASP A 119 7.45 25.20 -5.38
C ASP A 119 8.91 25.49 -5.00
N LEU A 120 9.53 26.41 -5.76
CA LEU A 120 10.93 26.81 -5.56
C LEU A 120 11.13 27.59 -4.26
N ASP A 121 10.06 28.14 -3.70
CA ASP A 121 10.06 28.88 -2.43
C ASP A 121 9.71 27.98 -1.23
N GLY A 122 9.25 26.76 -1.50
CA GLY A 122 8.87 25.78 -0.50
C GLY A 122 10.06 25.20 0.25
N GLU A 123 10.10 25.40 1.56
CA GLU A 123 11.15 24.80 2.40
C GLU A 123 11.01 23.28 2.49
N ALA A 124 12.15 22.58 2.42
CA ALA A 124 12.20 21.15 2.68
C ALA A 124 11.84 20.89 4.15
N SER A 125 10.85 20.03 4.37
CA SER A 125 10.49 19.57 5.71
C SER A 125 11.26 18.31 6.09
N ILE A 126 11.49 18.10 7.38
CA ILE A 126 12.07 16.84 7.89
C ILE A 126 10.93 15.84 8.07
N ALA A 127 11.07 14.67 7.45
CA ALA A 127 10.15 13.55 7.58
C ALA A 127 10.86 12.33 8.19
N LEU A 128 10.09 11.34 8.62
CA LEU A 128 10.57 10.10 9.22
C LEU A 128 10.09 8.90 8.40
N ALA A 129 11.05 8.14 7.85
CA ALA A 129 10.75 6.95 7.06
C ALA A 129 10.04 5.87 7.88
N SER A 130 10.31 5.80 9.18
CA SER A 130 9.60 4.90 10.11
C SER A 130 8.10 5.24 10.18
N THR A 131 7.75 6.52 10.30
CA THR A 131 6.36 6.98 10.32
C THR A 131 5.66 6.69 8.99
N ASP A 132 6.34 6.89 7.87
CA ASP A 132 5.78 6.56 6.56
C ASP A 132 5.58 5.05 6.39
N LEU A 133 6.53 4.22 6.85
CA LEU A 133 6.41 2.76 6.80
C LEU A 133 5.22 2.27 7.66
N VAL A 134 5.02 2.87 8.84
CA VAL A 134 3.83 2.63 9.70
C VAL A 134 2.55 2.99 8.96
N ALA A 135 2.50 4.13 8.26
CA ALA A 135 1.34 4.54 7.50
C ALA A 135 1.04 3.55 6.35
N VAL A 136 2.07 3.13 5.60
CA VAL A 136 1.93 2.12 4.52
C VAL A 136 1.42 0.80 5.09
N ALA A 137 1.98 0.34 6.22
CA ALA A 137 1.58 -0.92 6.85
C ALA A 137 0.14 -0.87 7.36
N SER A 138 -0.26 0.27 7.93
CA SER A 138 -1.62 0.50 8.40
C SER A 138 -2.64 0.51 7.27
N ILE A 139 -2.36 1.18 6.15
CA ILE A 139 -3.25 1.18 4.99
C ILE A 139 -3.31 -0.19 4.31
N ALA A 140 -2.18 -0.88 4.20
CA ALA A 140 -2.16 -2.24 3.68
C ALA A 140 -3.06 -3.16 4.53
N GLU A 141 -2.94 -3.13 5.86
CA GLU A 141 -3.82 -3.88 6.76
C GLU A 141 -5.29 -3.45 6.64
N HIS A 142 -5.56 -2.15 6.61
CA HIS A 142 -6.90 -1.61 6.51
C HIS A 142 -7.64 -2.09 5.25
N THR A 143 -6.92 -2.18 4.12
CA THR A 143 -7.48 -2.61 2.84
C THR A 143 -7.57 -4.14 2.70
N GLN A 144 -6.93 -4.94 3.58
CA GLN A 144 -6.98 -6.40 3.51
C GLN A 144 -8.40 -6.97 3.65
N ALA A 145 -9.27 -6.38 4.47
CA ALA A 145 -10.62 -6.89 4.67
C ALA A 145 -11.40 -6.92 3.34
N ALA A 146 -11.31 -5.85 2.55
CA ALA A 146 -11.93 -5.75 1.24
C ALA A 146 -11.30 -6.74 0.24
N LEU A 147 -9.98 -6.84 0.25
CA LEU A 147 -9.24 -7.74 -0.64
C LEU A 147 -9.53 -9.23 -0.36
N ARG A 148 -9.73 -9.60 0.90
CA ARG A 148 -10.14 -10.96 1.29
C ARG A 148 -11.56 -11.27 0.86
N HIS A 149 -12.47 -10.30 0.95
CA HIS A 149 -13.84 -10.45 0.46
C HIS A 149 -13.86 -10.73 -1.05
N VAL A 150 -13.08 -9.99 -1.85
CA VAL A 150 -12.91 -10.26 -3.30
C VAL A 150 -12.36 -11.66 -3.57
N ALA A 151 -11.44 -12.15 -2.74
CA ALA A 151 -10.89 -13.49 -2.88
C ALA A 151 -11.90 -14.60 -2.51
N ALA A 152 -12.83 -14.33 -1.61
CA ALA A 152 -13.79 -15.30 -1.10
C ALA A 152 -15.08 -15.38 -1.94
N GLU A 153 -15.61 -14.25 -2.41
CA GLU A 153 -16.96 -14.18 -3.01
C GLU A 153 -17.00 -14.37 -4.53
N GLY A 154 -15.87 -14.60 -5.20
CA GLY A 154 -15.84 -14.98 -6.62
C GLY A 154 -16.27 -13.85 -7.57
N GLU A 155 -17.29 -14.08 -8.43
CA GLU A 155 -17.90 -13.04 -9.28
C GLU A 155 -18.82 -12.16 -8.44
N ALA A 156 -18.22 -11.25 -7.67
CA ALA A 156 -18.97 -10.25 -6.93
C ALA A 156 -19.45 -9.14 -7.88
N GLU A 157 -20.76 -9.03 -8.07
CA GLU A 157 -21.38 -7.83 -8.61
C GLU A 157 -21.05 -6.62 -7.69
N GLY A 158 -20.57 -5.51 -8.27
CA GLY A 158 -20.11 -4.33 -7.50
C GLY A 158 -18.63 -4.38 -7.10
N LEU A 159 -17.83 -5.19 -7.80
CA LEU A 159 -16.37 -5.27 -7.62
C LEU A 159 -15.69 -3.89 -7.78
N GLU A 160 -16.22 -3.05 -8.65
CA GLU A 160 -15.72 -1.71 -8.97
C GLU A 160 -15.84 -0.76 -7.76
N ASP A 161 -17.00 -0.76 -7.09
CA ASP A 161 -17.25 0.07 -5.91
C ASP A 161 -16.40 -0.41 -4.74
N LEU A 162 -16.31 -1.73 -4.54
CA LEU A 162 -15.41 -2.29 -3.53
C LEU A 162 -13.94 -1.89 -3.82
N ALA A 163 -13.49 -2.06 -5.08
CA ALA A 163 -12.14 -1.70 -5.48
C ALA A 163 -11.86 -0.22 -5.25
N PHE A 164 -12.78 0.67 -5.62
CA PHE A 164 -12.62 2.10 -5.45
C PHE A 164 -12.66 2.50 -3.98
N PHE A 165 -13.78 2.30 -3.28
CA PHE A 165 -14.02 2.87 -1.96
C PHE A 165 -13.27 2.14 -0.84
N HIS A 166 -12.95 0.86 -1.01
CA HIS A 166 -12.37 0.06 0.06
C HIS A 166 -10.91 -0.35 -0.18
N VAL A 167 -10.38 -0.15 -1.39
CA VAL A 167 -8.96 -0.41 -1.69
C VAL A 167 -8.28 0.86 -2.19
N LEU A 168 -8.63 1.36 -3.37
CA LEU A 168 -7.87 2.41 -4.06
C LEU A 168 -7.99 3.79 -3.39
N ALA A 169 -9.19 4.20 -2.97
CA ALA A 169 -9.39 5.50 -2.32
C ALA A 169 -8.58 5.65 -1.02
N PRO A 170 -8.58 4.67 -0.08
CA PRO A 170 -7.67 4.70 1.07
C PRO A 170 -6.19 4.84 0.68
N TRP A 171 -5.73 4.09 -0.32
CA TRP A 171 -4.36 4.23 -0.84
C TRP A 171 -4.10 5.62 -1.41
N LYS A 172 -5.01 6.18 -2.21
CA LYS A 172 -4.85 7.51 -2.80
C LYS A 172 -4.75 8.62 -1.76
N VAL A 173 -5.65 8.60 -0.77
CA VAL A 173 -5.73 9.69 0.21
C VAL A 173 -4.58 9.61 1.21
N GLN A 174 -4.17 8.40 1.61
CA GLN A 174 -3.31 8.22 2.79
C GLN A 174 -2.09 7.32 2.56
N GLY A 175 -2.08 6.47 1.53
CA GLY A 175 -1.06 5.44 1.35
C GLY A 175 0.01 5.73 0.29
N LEU A 176 -0.34 6.39 -0.83
CA LEU A 176 0.54 6.52 -2.00
C LEU A 176 1.73 7.45 -1.76
N ARG A 177 1.52 8.54 -1.02
CA ARG A 177 2.60 9.46 -0.66
C ARG A 177 3.60 8.78 0.29
N PRO A 178 3.18 8.24 1.46
CA PRO A 178 4.09 7.46 2.31
C PRO A 178 4.79 6.32 1.59
N LEU A 179 4.08 5.60 0.69
CA LEU A 179 4.68 4.53 -0.10
C LEU A 179 5.80 5.03 -1.01
N THR A 180 5.62 6.17 -1.66
CA THR A 180 6.64 6.76 -2.53
C THR A 180 7.82 7.27 -1.72
N ASP A 181 7.56 7.92 -0.60
CA ASP A 181 8.58 8.47 0.28
C ASP A 181 9.44 7.36 0.92
N VAL A 182 8.82 6.26 1.36
CA VAL A 182 9.54 5.07 1.86
C VAL A 182 10.41 4.45 0.78
N LEU A 183 9.90 4.32 -0.46
CA LEU A 183 10.68 3.77 -1.56
C LEU A 183 11.91 4.63 -1.87
N GLN A 184 11.75 5.95 -1.91
CA GLN A 184 12.87 6.87 -2.10
C GLN A 184 13.90 6.77 -0.98
N TRP A 185 13.43 6.70 0.27
CA TRP A 185 14.32 6.52 1.41
C TRP A 185 15.05 5.17 1.37
N LEU A 186 14.35 4.08 1.04
CA LEU A 186 14.96 2.75 0.89
C LEU A 186 16.02 2.74 -0.23
N ASP A 187 15.74 3.37 -1.37
CA ASP A 187 16.68 3.45 -2.48
C ASP A 187 17.94 4.22 -2.09
N ALA A 188 17.78 5.38 -1.44
CA ALA A 188 18.91 6.19 -0.98
C ALA A 188 19.73 5.45 0.09
N PHE A 189 19.06 4.86 1.08
CA PHE A 189 19.69 4.13 2.16
C PHE A 189 20.46 2.91 1.64
N LEU A 190 19.85 2.11 0.75
CA LEU A 190 20.51 0.93 0.18
C LEU A 190 21.70 1.30 -0.70
N ALA A 191 21.60 2.40 -1.47
CA ALA A 191 22.72 2.89 -2.27
C ALA A 191 23.91 3.30 -1.37
N GLU A 192 23.65 4.03 -0.29
CA GLU A 192 24.70 4.42 0.67
C GLU A 192 25.36 3.18 1.31
N MET A 193 24.58 2.15 1.64
CA MET A 193 25.11 0.93 2.25
C MET A 193 25.86 0.02 1.26
N ASP A 194 25.55 0.08 -0.04
CA ASP A 194 26.28 -0.67 -1.07
C ASP A 194 27.65 -0.01 -1.41
N GLU A 195 27.87 1.25 -1.03
CA GLU A 195 29.13 1.99 -1.21
C GLU A 195 30.12 1.82 -0.04
N LEU A 196 29.68 1.30 1.11
CA LEU A 196 30.48 1.06 2.32
C LEU A 196 31.12 -0.33 2.35
#